data_AF-A0A1B5CWY9-F1
#
_entry.id   AF-A0A1B5CWY9-F1
#
_cell.length_a   1.000
_cell.length_b   1.000
_cell.length_c   1.000
_cell.angle_alpha   90.00
_cell.angle_beta   90.00
_cell.angle_gamma   90.00
#
_symmetry.space_group_name_H-M   'P 1'
#
loop_
_entity.id
_entity.type
_entity.pdbx_description
1 polymer ?
#
loop_
_entity_poly.entity_id
_entity_poly.type
_entity_poly.pdbx_seq_one_letter_code
_entity_poly.pdbx_strand_id
1 'polypeptide(L)'
;MTNGINPGSGIPFIPNQEPASASGGYTRLSVVDKAIGTQQPLATDSGFFSNSLMVNGASRHFDGQGLYGGMSNVGNPYTSSDDHLLATDLNSNFPMLDKFKTDGHLTQSGLQKIAGEDVHKSSVSERTIMLAREILNRPRLNEAILVDGGKITPESLANASERLTGNTSPNTQSADPFHSKSNAQVVTAFRGMFDQLRDKSEDFVWPFDKHRFVKTDTLVEMSKDPDEQDSKGNVVRDPANGFPKKKYSEQLVYLAKNIVERPGLLDSLDSYKANGYELTGSRNNDGWLKNYSIDRWLENDKKEKGN
;
A
#
# COMPACT_ATOMS: atom_id res chain seq x y z
N MET A 1 -41.83 70.55 -10.49
CA MET A 1 -42.12 71.33 -9.28
C MET A 1 -41.96 70.36 -8.10
N THR A 2 -40.75 70.13 -7.58
CA THR A 2 -40.09 70.80 -6.40
C THR A 2 -40.88 70.56 -5.11
N ASN A 3 -40.38 70.03 -3.97
CA ASN A 3 -39.07 69.96 -3.26
C ASN A 3 -39.15 68.80 -2.22
N GLY A 4 -38.16 68.31 -1.46
CA GLY A 4 -36.75 68.64 -1.12
C GLY A 4 -36.39 67.89 0.19
N ILE A 5 -35.24 67.19 0.28
CA ILE A 5 -33.97 67.52 1.01
C ILE A 5 -33.82 66.92 2.45
N ASN A 6 -32.65 66.28 2.67
CA ASN A 6 -32.00 65.63 3.85
C ASN A 6 -31.45 66.69 4.87
N PRO A 7 -30.51 66.50 5.85
CA PRO A 7 -29.85 65.35 6.54
C PRO A 7 -29.62 65.57 8.08
N GLY A 8 -28.86 64.69 8.79
CA GLY A 8 -28.24 65.08 10.08
C GLY A 8 -27.59 63.98 10.95
N SER A 9 -26.26 64.02 11.06
CA SER A 9 -25.33 63.11 11.75
C SER A 9 -25.09 63.45 13.23
N GLY A 10 -24.58 62.51 14.04
CA GLY A 10 -23.96 62.84 15.35
C GLY A 10 -23.50 61.65 16.22
N ILE A 11 -22.18 61.44 16.30
CA ILE A 11 -21.47 60.56 17.24
C ILE A 11 -21.40 61.23 18.63
N PRO A 12 -21.25 60.45 19.73
CA PRO A 12 -20.22 60.85 20.71
C PRO A 12 -19.24 59.73 21.08
N PHE A 13 -18.08 60.22 21.51
CA PHE A 13 -16.80 59.57 21.80
C PHE A 13 -16.74 59.03 23.26
N ILE A 14 -15.72 58.21 23.53
CA ILE A 14 -15.48 57.24 24.64
C ILE A 14 -14.95 57.91 25.93
N PRO A 15 -14.92 57.21 27.11
CA PRO A 15 -13.60 56.74 27.57
C PRO A 15 -13.55 55.38 28.30
N ASN A 16 -12.55 54.59 27.90
CA ASN A 16 -11.58 53.80 28.67
C ASN A 16 -11.95 53.16 30.02
N GLN A 17 -11.92 51.83 30.08
CA GLN A 17 -11.41 51.07 31.23
C GLN A 17 -10.70 49.79 30.73
N GLU A 18 -9.42 49.68 31.09
CA GLU A 18 -8.50 48.57 30.82
C GLU A 18 -8.74 47.33 31.71
N PRO A 19 -8.09 46.19 31.43
CA PRO A 19 -8.66 44.85 31.59
C PRO A 19 -8.25 44.13 32.89
N ALA A 20 -9.07 43.17 33.32
CA ALA A 20 -8.69 42.15 34.29
C ALA A 20 -8.38 40.81 33.59
N SER A 21 -7.23 40.26 33.94
CA SER A 21 -6.58 39.05 33.44
C SER A 21 -7.11 37.76 34.10
N ALA A 22 -7.31 36.70 33.30
CA ALA A 22 -6.93 35.30 33.57
C ALA A 22 -7.33 34.43 32.35
N SER A 23 -6.39 34.02 31.50
CA SER A 23 -5.58 32.79 31.58
C SER A 23 -6.26 31.56 30.97
N GLY A 24 -5.82 31.18 29.76
CA GLY A 24 -6.19 29.93 29.09
C GLY A 24 -5.72 29.86 27.63
N GLY A 25 -4.45 30.13 27.38
CA GLY A 25 -3.85 30.04 26.03
C GLY A 25 -3.21 28.68 25.77
N TYR A 26 -3.55 28.07 24.63
CA TYR A 26 -2.70 27.07 23.97
C TYR A 26 -2.25 27.67 22.64
N THR A 27 -1.08 28.31 22.65
CA THR A 27 -0.32 28.66 21.45
C THR A 27 0.34 27.39 20.91
N ARG A 28 0.10 27.07 19.63
CA ARG A 28 0.91 26.08 18.90
C ARG A 28 2.24 26.74 18.56
N LEU A 29 3.27 26.44 19.35
CA LEU A 29 4.65 26.76 19.00
C LEU A 29 5.06 25.97 17.76
N SER A 30 5.64 26.72 16.83
CA SER A 30 6.56 26.28 15.79
C SER A 30 7.65 25.35 16.34
N VAL A 31 7.80 24.19 15.71
CA VAL A 31 9.00 23.34 15.86
C VAL A 31 9.67 23.27 14.50
N VAL A 32 10.56 24.23 14.28
CA VAL A 32 11.75 24.02 13.46
C VAL A 32 12.86 23.96 14.50
N ASP A 33 13.35 22.75 14.81
CA ASP A 33 14.77 22.56 15.02
C ASP A 33 15.18 21.10 14.98
N LYS A 34 16.22 20.91 14.19
CA LYS A 34 16.92 19.69 13.82
C LYS A 34 17.79 19.25 15.00
N ALA A 35 17.33 18.28 15.79
CA ALA A 35 18.16 17.64 16.80
C ALA A 35 19.04 16.55 16.14
N ILE A 36 20.25 16.95 15.77
CA ILE A 36 21.38 16.05 15.53
C ILE A 36 21.75 15.44 16.88
N GLY A 37 21.40 14.17 17.09
CA GLY A 37 21.82 13.39 18.25
C GLY A 37 23.28 12.95 18.10
N THR A 38 24.14 13.57 18.88
CA THR A 38 25.57 13.29 19.06
C THR A 38 25.83 11.87 19.55
N GLN A 39 26.71 11.15 18.85
CA GLN A 39 27.37 9.93 19.34
C GLN A 39 28.28 10.26 20.54
N GLN A 40 28.27 9.41 21.57
CA GLN A 40 29.35 9.30 22.57
C GLN A 40 29.46 7.85 23.11
N PRO A 41 30.63 7.41 23.62
CA PRO A 41 31.44 6.37 22.97
C PRO A 41 31.47 4.97 23.64
N LEU A 42 32.08 4.02 22.91
CA LEU A 42 32.43 2.64 23.26
C LEU A 42 33.18 2.48 24.61
N ALA A 43 32.86 1.38 25.29
CA ALA A 43 33.79 0.54 26.06
C ALA A 43 33.49 -0.92 25.66
N THR A 44 34.33 -1.62 24.87
CA THR A 44 35.45 -2.50 25.28
C THR A 44 35.07 -3.50 26.39
N ASP A 45 35.27 -4.81 26.33
CA ASP A 45 35.77 -5.79 25.35
C ASP A 45 35.58 -7.18 26.02
N SER A 46 35.95 -8.28 25.33
CA SER A 46 35.90 -9.73 25.68
C SER A 46 34.61 -10.44 25.25
N GLY A 47 34.54 -11.08 24.07
CA GLY A 47 35.31 -12.25 23.60
C GLY A 47 34.41 -13.49 23.80
N PHE A 48 33.96 -14.26 22.80
CA PHE A 48 34.72 -15.21 21.98
C PHE A 48 33.87 -15.70 20.76
N PHE A 49 34.44 -15.56 19.54
CA PHE A 49 34.28 -16.30 18.25
C PHE A 49 32.87 -16.62 17.67
N SER A 50 32.54 -16.49 16.37
CA SER A 50 33.31 -16.67 15.12
C SER A 50 32.69 -15.93 13.91
N ASN A 51 33.55 -15.58 12.95
CA ASN A 51 33.31 -14.86 11.70
C ASN A 51 32.22 -15.40 10.75
N SER A 52 31.43 -14.49 10.18
CA SER A 52 31.34 -14.36 8.72
C SER A 52 30.99 -12.92 8.33
N LEU A 53 31.91 -12.28 7.61
CA LEU A 53 31.80 -10.94 7.04
C LEU A 53 30.98 -10.99 5.73
N MET A 54 30.06 -10.02 5.55
CA MET A 54 29.82 -9.17 4.36
C MET A 54 28.35 -8.64 4.41
N VAL A 55 28.15 -7.35 4.73
CA VAL A 55 27.91 -6.21 3.80
C VAL A 55 26.48 -6.14 3.25
N ASN A 56 25.57 -5.52 4.01
CA ASN A 56 24.79 -4.34 3.57
C ASN A 56 24.04 -3.73 4.77
N GLY A 57 24.26 -2.44 5.01
CA GLY A 57 23.86 -1.72 6.21
C GLY A 57 22.42 -1.25 6.22
N ALA A 58 21.47 -2.19 6.35
CA ALA A 58 20.14 -1.88 6.88
C ALA A 58 20.12 -2.32 8.36
N SER A 59 20.02 -1.36 9.26
CA SER A 59 19.84 -1.61 10.69
C SER A 59 18.67 -2.55 10.89
N ARG A 60 18.97 -3.81 11.27
CA ARG A 60 17.97 -4.78 11.74
C ARG A 60 17.32 -4.17 12.98
N HIS A 61 16.12 -3.60 12.86
CA HIS A 61 15.31 -3.33 14.05
C HIS A 61 14.79 -4.68 14.53
N PHE A 62 15.63 -5.35 15.32
CA PHE A 62 15.30 -6.55 16.04
C PHE A 62 14.98 -6.13 17.46
N ASP A 63 13.70 -6.15 17.82
CA ASP A 63 13.27 -5.97 19.21
C ASP A 63 13.67 -7.21 20.01
N GLY A 64 14.94 -7.24 20.44
CA GLY A 64 15.54 -8.31 21.25
C GLY A 64 14.99 -8.40 22.68
N GLN A 65 13.87 -7.76 22.99
CA GLN A 65 13.25 -7.78 24.33
C GLN A 65 12.61 -9.13 24.71
N GLY A 66 12.63 -10.14 23.84
CA GLY A 66 12.10 -11.48 24.13
C GLY A 66 13.14 -12.56 24.49
N LEU A 67 14.44 -12.27 24.47
CA LEU A 67 15.47 -13.34 24.54
C LEU A 67 15.73 -13.90 25.95
N TYR A 68 15.23 -13.25 27.01
CA TYR A 68 15.30 -13.77 28.38
C TYR A 68 14.03 -13.42 29.15
N GLY A 69 12.95 -14.15 28.90
CA GLY A 69 11.73 -14.04 29.68
C GLY A 69 10.73 -15.09 29.27
N GLY A 70 10.41 -16.02 30.19
CA GLY A 70 9.39 -17.05 29.97
C GLY A 70 7.99 -16.45 29.82
N MET A 71 7.62 -16.06 28.60
CA MET A 71 6.26 -15.74 28.20
C MET A 71 5.86 -16.69 27.08
N SER A 72 5.04 -17.69 27.41
CA SER A 72 4.62 -18.77 26.52
C SER A 72 3.57 -18.36 25.47
N ASN A 73 3.54 -17.09 25.08
CA ASN A 73 2.72 -16.55 23.97
C ASN A 73 3.31 -15.19 23.54
N VAL A 74 4.56 -15.19 23.06
CA VAL A 74 5.11 -14.05 22.32
C VAL A 74 4.38 -13.97 20.97
N GLY A 75 3.86 -12.79 20.62
CA GLY A 75 3.21 -12.55 19.34
C GLY A 75 4.13 -12.84 18.15
N ASN A 76 3.57 -12.94 16.95
CA ASN A 76 4.36 -13.25 15.75
C ASN A 76 5.44 -12.16 15.53
N PRO A 77 6.75 -12.49 15.60
CA PRO A 77 7.84 -11.51 15.55
C PRO A 77 7.93 -10.79 14.19
N TYR A 78 7.28 -11.32 13.16
CA TYR A 78 7.25 -10.73 11.83
C TYR A 78 6.19 -9.64 11.66
N THR A 79 5.30 -9.44 12.65
CA THR A 79 4.17 -8.48 12.54
C THR A 79 4.63 -7.06 12.21
N SER A 80 5.75 -6.60 12.78
CA SER A 80 6.31 -5.28 12.53
C SER A 80 7.24 -5.21 11.30
N SER A 81 7.62 -6.35 10.73
CA SER A 81 8.56 -6.41 9.61
C SER A 81 7.91 -5.98 8.29
N ASP A 82 8.70 -5.39 7.40
CA ASP A 82 8.29 -5.06 6.03
C ASP A 82 8.21 -6.31 5.14
N ASP A 83 7.34 -6.27 4.12
CA ASP A 83 7.06 -7.40 3.24
C ASP A 83 8.30 -7.98 2.55
N HIS A 84 9.24 -7.12 2.14
CA HIS A 84 10.47 -7.57 1.50
C HIS A 84 11.36 -8.40 2.41
N LEU A 85 11.36 -8.13 3.72
CA LEU A 85 12.12 -8.90 4.70
C LEU A 85 11.52 -10.30 4.86
N LEU A 86 10.20 -10.42 4.85
CA LEU A 86 9.53 -11.72 4.88
C LEU A 86 9.86 -12.55 3.63
N ALA A 87 9.86 -11.93 2.45
CA ALA A 87 10.25 -12.59 1.20
C ALA A 87 11.72 -13.05 1.25
N THR A 88 12.62 -12.19 1.76
CA THR A 88 14.05 -12.49 1.94
C THR A 88 14.27 -13.66 2.90
N ASP A 89 13.59 -13.65 4.03
CA ASP A 89 13.68 -14.70 5.04
C ASP A 89 13.13 -16.03 4.51
N LEU A 90 12.02 -16.01 3.77
CA LEU A 90 11.47 -17.23 3.18
C LEU A 90 12.42 -17.79 2.12
N ASN A 91 13.06 -16.92 1.32
CA ASN A 91 14.04 -17.32 0.33
C ASN A 91 15.27 -17.98 0.98
N SER A 92 15.75 -17.40 2.09
CA SER A 92 16.87 -17.93 2.87
C SER A 92 16.58 -19.31 3.47
N ASN A 93 15.33 -19.56 3.85
CA ASN A 93 14.88 -20.85 4.37
C ASN A 93 14.48 -21.86 3.27
N PHE A 94 14.38 -21.42 2.01
CA PHE A 94 13.82 -22.21 0.92
C PHE A 94 14.47 -23.60 0.73
N PRO A 95 15.80 -23.79 0.87
CA PRO A 95 16.43 -25.11 0.78
C PRO A 95 15.99 -26.09 1.87
N MET A 96 15.52 -25.60 3.03
CA MET A 96 15.11 -26.43 4.16
C MET A 96 13.63 -26.87 4.07
N LEU A 97 12.90 -26.41 3.05
CA LEU A 97 11.45 -26.62 2.91
C LEU A 97 11.07 -27.80 2.02
N ASP A 98 12.00 -28.70 1.69
CA ASP A 98 11.78 -29.78 0.71
C ASP A 98 10.56 -30.66 1.03
N LYS A 99 10.28 -30.94 2.31
CA LYS A 99 9.08 -31.68 2.76
C LYS A 99 7.76 -31.06 2.29
N PHE A 100 7.73 -29.75 2.03
CA PHE A 100 6.54 -28.99 1.68
C PHE A 100 6.47 -28.63 0.20
N LYS A 101 7.49 -29.03 -0.57
CA LYS A 101 7.54 -28.79 -2.02
C LYS A 101 6.79 -29.89 -2.77
N THR A 102 6.16 -29.50 -3.87
CA THR A 102 5.60 -30.40 -4.87
C THR A 102 6.38 -30.16 -6.16
N ASP A 103 6.92 -31.23 -6.76
CA ASP A 103 7.75 -31.15 -7.98
C ASP A 103 8.91 -30.15 -7.88
N GLY A 104 9.55 -30.08 -6.71
CA GLY A 104 10.68 -29.19 -6.45
C GLY A 104 10.31 -27.72 -6.19
N HIS A 105 9.02 -27.37 -6.19
CA HIS A 105 8.56 -26.01 -5.95
C HIS A 105 7.70 -25.91 -4.70
N LEU A 106 7.82 -24.81 -3.97
CA LEU A 106 6.84 -24.49 -2.93
C LEU A 106 5.55 -24.01 -3.63
N THR A 107 4.39 -24.30 -3.04
CA THR A 107 3.08 -23.85 -3.54
C THR A 107 2.34 -23.14 -2.44
N GLN A 108 1.22 -22.49 -2.78
CA GLN A 108 0.33 -21.91 -1.78
C GLN A 108 -0.10 -22.94 -0.71
N SER A 109 -0.46 -24.15 -1.15
CA SER A 109 -0.81 -25.24 -0.23
C SER A 109 0.39 -25.72 0.59
N GLY A 110 1.59 -25.71 0.03
CA GLY A 110 2.83 -25.97 0.79
C GLY A 110 3.05 -24.94 1.89
N LEU A 111 2.87 -23.65 1.58
CA LEU A 111 2.99 -22.57 2.56
C LEU A 111 1.93 -22.67 3.66
N GLN A 112 0.68 -23.02 3.31
CA GLN A 112 -0.38 -23.31 4.26
C GLN A 112 -0.05 -24.50 5.19
N LYS A 113 0.56 -25.57 4.65
CA LYS A 113 1.02 -26.69 5.46
C LYS A 113 2.08 -26.27 6.46
N ILE A 114 3.07 -25.46 6.05
CA ILE A 114 4.09 -24.93 6.97
C ILE A 114 3.42 -24.10 8.08
N ALA A 115 2.50 -23.20 7.73
CA ALA A 115 1.79 -22.37 8.70
C ALA A 115 0.93 -23.19 9.68
N GLY A 116 0.43 -24.36 9.25
CA GLY A 116 -0.37 -25.27 10.06
C GLY A 116 0.43 -26.24 10.94
N GLU A 117 1.76 -26.26 10.85
CA GLU A 117 2.59 -27.15 11.67
C GLU A 117 2.57 -26.74 13.16
N ASP A 118 2.74 -27.74 14.04
CA ASP A 118 2.86 -27.56 15.49
C ASP A 118 4.28 -27.08 15.83
N VAL A 119 4.39 -25.88 16.41
CA VAL A 119 5.68 -25.23 16.72
C VAL A 119 6.57 -26.05 17.65
N HIS A 120 6.01 -26.98 18.43
CA HIS A 120 6.77 -27.80 19.38
C HIS A 120 7.10 -29.20 18.85
N LYS A 121 6.55 -29.60 17.71
CA LYS A 121 6.71 -30.96 17.14
C LYS A 121 7.19 -30.97 15.71
N SER A 122 7.18 -29.82 15.04
CA SER A 122 7.57 -29.73 13.64
C SER A 122 9.07 -29.95 13.46
N SER A 123 9.42 -30.51 12.30
CA SER A 123 10.80 -30.55 11.81
C SER A 123 11.28 -29.19 11.29
N VAL A 124 10.37 -28.24 11.11
CA VAL A 124 10.66 -26.87 10.68
C VAL A 124 10.74 -25.97 11.90
N SER A 125 11.63 -24.96 11.86
CA SER A 125 11.77 -24.03 12.98
C SER A 125 10.47 -23.27 13.27
N GLU A 126 10.21 -22.97 14.54
CA GLU A 126 9.09 -22.12 14.98
C GLU A 126 9.06 -20.78 14.21
N ARG A 127 10.22 -20.19 13.95
CA ARG A 127 10.35 -18.95 13.17
C ARG A 127 9.82 -19.11 11.75
N THR A 128 10.15 -20.19 11.07
CA THR A 128 9.68 -20.43 9.70
C THR A 128 8.17 -20.69 9.67
N ILE A 129 7.61 -21.31 10.71
CA ILE A 129 6.15 -21.48 10.86
C ILE A 129 5.48 -20.11 11.04
N MET A 130 6.00 -19.27 11.94
CA MET A 130 5.50 -17.91 12.17
C MET A 130 5.64 -17.01 10.94
N LEU A 131 6.74 -17.14 10.19
CA LEU A 131 6.96 -16.46 8.92
C LEU A 131 5.88 -16.84 7.90
N ALA A 132 5.63 -18.14 7.70
CA ALA A 132 4.60 -18.61 6.78
C ALA A 132 3.21 -18.09 7.18
N ARG A 133 2.88 -18.07 8.48
CA ARG A 133 1.63 -17.48 8.99
C ARG A 133 1.52 -16.00 8.66
N GLU A 134 2.59 -15.23 8.84
CA GLU A 134 2.57 -13.80 8.55
C GLU A 134 2.47 -13.53 7.04
N ILE A 135 3.16 -14.28 6.20
CA ILE A 135 3.05 -14.16 4.73
C ILE A 135 1.60 -14.41 4.29
N LEU A 136 0.95 -15.47 4.79
CA LEU A 136 -0.45 -15.77 4.49
C LEU A 136 -1.43 -14.70 5.01
N ASN A 137 -1.07 -14.01 6.09
CA ASN A 137 -1.85 -12.90 6.63
C ASN A 137 -1.69 -11.59 5.83
N ARG A 138 -0.82 -11.56 4.82
CA ARG A 138 -0.51 -10.40 3.99
C ARG A 138 -0.85 -10.67 2.52
N PRO A 139 -2.10 -10.45 2.09
CA PRO A 139 -2.55 -10.79 0.74
C PRO A 139 -1.67 -10.22 -0.37
N ARG A 140 -1.21 -8.97 -0.23
CA ARG A 140 -0.34 -8.33 -1.24
C ARG A 140 1.00 -9.06 -1.40
N LEU A 141 1.68 -9.39 -0.30
CA LEU A 141 2.92 -10.17 -0.33
C LEU A 141 2.66 -11.58 -0.87
N ASN A 142 1.64 -12.24 -0.34
CA ASN A 142 1.27 -13.61 -0.73
C ASN A 142 0.96 -13.75 -2.22
N GLU A 143 0.31 -12.76 -2.83
CA GLU A 143 0.06 -12.73 -4.27
C GLU A 143 1.33 -12.40 -5.08
N ALA A 144 2.19 -11.52 -4.57
CA ALA A 144 3.41 -11.08 -5.28
C ALA A 144 4.51 -12.16 -5.36
N ILE A 145 4.51 -13.14 -4.45
CA ILE A 145 5.49 -14.24 -4.46
C ILE A 145 5.07 -15.42 -5.33
N LEU A 146 3.85 -15.40 -5.88
CA LEU A 146 3.33 -16.45 -6.75
C LEU A 146 3.72 -16.19 -8.21
N VAL A 147 4.09 -17.26 -8.89
CA VAL A 147 4.30 -17.29 -10.36
C VAL A 147 3.34 -18.30 -11.00
N ASP A 148 3.41 -18.41 -12.33
CA ASP A 148 2.58 -19.30 -13.14
C ASP A 148 2.44 -20.71 -12.54
N GLY A 149 1.20 -21.17 -12.46
CA GLY A 149 0.84 -22.44 -11.83
C GLY A 149 0.78 -22.40 -10.29
N GLY A 150 0.77 -21.22 -9.67
CA GLY A 150 0.63 -21.06 -8.21
C GLY A 150 1.88 -21.49 -7.43
N LYS A 151 3.03 -21.45 -8.10
CA LYS A 151 4.32 -21.84 -7.54
C LYS A 151 4.98 -20.65 -6.86
N ILE A 152 5.80 -20.94 -5.84
CA ILE A 152 6.70 -20.01 -5.17
C ILE A 152 8.11 -20.51 -5.44
N THR A 153 8.96 -19.67 -6.02
CA THR A 153 10.32 -20.00 -6.41
C THR A 153 11.32 -19.06 -5.72
N PRO A 154 12.61 -19.42 -5.63
CA PRO A 154 13.63 -18.50 -5.13
C PRO A 154 13.66 -17.17 -5.90
N GLU A 155 13.43 -17.23 -7.21
CA GLU A 155 13.38 -16.04 -8.08
C GLU A 155 12.14 -15.18 -7.79
N SER A 156 10.96 -15.77 -7.57
CA SER A 156 9.76 -15.00 -7.23
C SER A 156 9.90 -14.31 -5.87
N LEU A 157 10.54 -14.98 -4.92
CA LEU A 157 10.86 -14.40 -3.61
C LEU A 157 11.91 -13.29 -3.71
N ALA A 158 12.93 -13.46 -4.55
CA ALA A 158 13.92 -12.42 -4.82
C ALA A 158 13.25 -11.18 -5.44
N ASN A 159 12.44 -11.37 -6.47
CA ASN A 159 11.67 -10.29 -7.11
C ASN A 159 10.75 -9.57 -6.11
N ALA A 160 10.06 -10.30 -5.24
CA ALA A 160 9.23 -9.72 -4.18
C ALA A 160 10.07 -8.95 -3.16
N SER A 161 11.26 -9.45 -2.80
CA SER A 161 12.18 -8.76 -1.89
C SER A 161 12.75 -7.46 -2.45
N GLU A 162 12.85 -7.33 -3.78
CA GLU A 162 13.34 -6.11 -4.41
C GLU A 162 12.23 -5.06 -4.61
N ARG A 163 10.99 -5.50 -4.85
CA ARG A 163 9.91 -4.63 -5.30
C ARG A 163 8.89 -4.26 -4.23
N LEU A 164 8.73 -5.08 -3.19
CA LEU A 164 7.77 -4.80 -2.13
C LEU A 164 8.38 -3.84 -1.12
N THR A 165 7.58 -2.90 -0.66
CA THR A 165 8.00 -1.89 0.31
C THR A 165 6.95 -1.74 1.39
N GLY A 166 7.40 -1.48 2.62
CA GLY A 166 6.53 -1.25 3.76
C GLY A 166 5.87 -2.53 4.29
N ASN A 167 5.04 -2.34 5.30
CA ASN A 167 4.37 -3.40 6.05
C ASN A 167 2.88 -3.46 5.68
N THR A 168 2.47 -4.55 5.04
CA THR A 168 1.07 -4.76 4.62
C THR A 168 0.26 -5.61 5.61
N SER A 169 0.78 -5.84 6.83
CA SER A 169 0.06 -6.55 7.87
C SER A 169 -1.27 -5.84 8.17
N PRO A 170 -2.41 -6.57 8.23
CA PRO A 170 -3.69 -6.00 8.63
C PRO A 170 -3.69 -5.37 10.04
N ASN A 171 -2.70 -5.73 10.87
CA ASN A 171 -2.53 -5.22 12.22
C ASN A 171 -1.72 -3.91 12.28
N THR A 172 -1.18 -3.45 11.16
CA THR A 172 -0.41 -2.20 11.07
C THR A 172 -1.35 -1.04 10.76
N GLN A 173 -1.22 0.05 11.51
CA GLN A 173 -1.97 1.28 11.23
C GLN A 173 -1.46 1.92 9.94
N SER A 174 -2.37 2.16 8.99
CA SER A 174 -2.07 2.76 7.69
C SER A 174 -3.11 3.81 7.33
N ALA A 175 -2.68 4.90 6.70
CA ALA A 175 -3.57 5.86 6.07
C ALA A 175 -4.16 5.33 4.76
N ASP A 176 -3.44 4.43 4.08
CA ASP A 176 -3.93 3.74 2.88
C ASP A 176 -4.93 2.65 3.27
N PRO A 177 -6.24 2.78 2.92
CA PRO A 177 -7.25 1.79 3.27
C PRO A 177 -7.12 0.47 2.50
N PHE A 178 -6.28 0.43 1.47
CA PHE A 178 -6.04 -0.74 0.63
C PHE A 178 -4.76 -1.49 0.99
N HIS A 179 -3.94 -0.98 1.91
CA HIS A 179 -2.58 -1.51 2.19
C HIS A 179 -2.55 -3.03 2.46
N SER A 180 -3.52 -3.55 3.20
CA SER A 180 -3.66 -4.96 3.60
C SER A 180 -4.64 -5.75 2.74
N LYS A 181 -5.20 -5.14 1.69
CA LYS A 181 -6.20 -5.76 0.81
C LYS A 181 -5.55 -6.62 -0.26
N SER A 182 -6.25 -7.66 -0.71
CA SER A 182 -5.85 -8.44 -1.89
C SER A 182 -6.03 -7.65 -3.18
N ASN A 183 -5.40 -8.11 -4.27
CA ASN A 183 -5.59 -7.55 -5.60
C ASN A 183 -7.06 -7.59 -6.00
N ALA A 184 -7.78 -8.68 -5.72
CA ALA A 184 -9.22 -8.77 -6.00
C ALA A 184 -10.04 -7.70 -5.28
N GLN A 185 -9.72 -7.40 -4.02
CA GLN A 185 -10.40 -6.36 -3.25
C GLN A 185 -10.10 -4.96 -3.81
N VAL A 186 -8.86 -4.70 -4.21
CA VAL A 186 -8.46 -3.44 -4.87
C VAL A 186 -9.19 -3.27 -6.20
N VAL A 187 -9.22 -4.33 -7.03
CA VAL A 187 -9.88 -4.31 -8.34
C VAL A 187 -11.39 -4.19 -8.20
N THR A 188 -11.99 -4.79 -7.17
CA THR A 188 -13.42 -4.59 -6.84
C THR A 188 -13.70 -3.13 -6.47
N ALA A 189 -12.85 -2.51 -5.66
CA ALA A 189 -12.98 -1.09 -5.32
C ALA A 189 -12.82 -0.19 -6.56
N PHE A 190 -11.85 -0.50 -7.44
CA PHE A 190 -11.70 0.16 -8.72
C PHE A 190 -12.94 0.04 -9.60
N ARG A 191 -13.51 -1.16 -9.69
CA ARG A 191 -14.71 -1.42 -10.46
C ARG A 191 -15.92 -0.61 -9.97
N GLY A 192 -16.01 -0.39 -8.65
CA GLY A 192 -17.04 0.46 -8.04
C GLY A 192 -16.87 1.96 -8.37
N MET A 193 -15.64 2.42 -8.59
CA MET A 193 -15.32 3.81 -8.96
C MET A 193 -15.25 4.04 -10.47
N PHE A 194 -15.42 3.00 -11.28
CA PHE A 194 -15.21 3.04 -12.72
C PHE A 194 -16.02 4.15 -13.41
N ASP A 195 -17.27 4.36 -12.99
CA ASP A 195 -18.15 5.39 -13.58
C ASP A 195 -17.73 6.82 -13.29
N GLN A 196 -17.01 7.03 -12.19
CA GLN A 196 -16.43 8.32 -11.85
C GLN A 196 -15.15 8.59 -12.66
N LEU A 197 -14.39 7.54 -12.96
CA LEU A 197 -13.06 7.64 -13.59
C LEU A 197 -13.08 7.54 -15.11
N ARG A 198 -14.18 7.06 -15.69
CA ARG A 198 -14.25 6.79 -17.13
C ARG A 198 -14.13 8.03 -17.99
N ASP A 199 -13.53 7.85 -19.16
CA ASP A 199 -13.57 8.82 -20.23
C ASP A 199 -14.92 8.73 -20.94
N LYS A 200 -15.80 9.72 -20.67
CA LYS A 200 -17.15 9.75 -21.25
C LYS A 200 -17.15 9.95 -22.76
N SER A 201 -16.07 10.47 -23.35
CA SER A 201 -15.98 10.67 -24.79
C SER A 201 -15.79 9.36 -25.56
N GLU A 202 -15.31 8.32 -24.87
CA GLU A 202 -15.11 6.98 -25.41
C GLU A 202 -16.25 6.01 -25.05
N ASP A 203 -17.29 6.47 -24.34
CA ASP A 203 -18.42 5.62 -23.98
C ASP A 203 -19.11 5.11 -25.26
N PHE A 204 -19.18 3.79 -25.41
CA PHE A 204 -19.91 3.14 -26.50
C PHE A 204 -21.08 2.34 -25.95
N VAL A 205 -22.28 2.61 -26.48
CA VAL A 205 -23.51 1.93 -26.08
C VAL A 205 -24.02 1.10 -27.26
N TRP A 206 -23.92 -0.22 -27.12
CA TRP A 206 -24.65 -1.17 -27.97
C TRP A 206 -25.94 -1.57 -27.23
N PRO A 207 -27.02 -2.03 -27.89
CA PRO A 207 -28.39 -2.05 -27.33
C PRO A 207 -28.57 -2.65 -25.92
N PHE A 208 -27.64 -3.47 -25.43
CA PHE A 208 -27.66 -4.00 -24.06
C PHE A 208 -26.31 -3.90 -23.30
N ASP A 209 -25.27 -3.36 -23.94
CA ASP A 209 -23.91 -3.31 -23.38
C ASP A 209 -23.39 -1.88 -23.30
N LYS A 210 -22.92 -1.50 -22.11
CA LYS A 210 -22.21 -0.23 -21.87
C LYS A 210 -20.73 -0.51 -21.86
N HIS A 211 -20.05 -0.20 -22.96
CA HIS A 211 -18.60 -0.23 -23.04
C HIS A 211 -18.08 1.10 -22.52
N ARG A 212 -17.32 1.02 -21.44
CA ARG A 212 -16.79 2.16 -20.72
C ARG A 212 -15.31 1.96 -20.53
N PHE A 213 -14.55 3.05 -20.64
CA PHE A 213 -13.11 2.99 -20.72
C PHE A 213 -12.45 3.95 -19.73
N VAL A 214 -11.37 3.50 -19.09
CA VAL A 214 -10.49 4.32 -18.23
C VAL A 214 -9.09 4.21 -18.81
N LYS A 215 -8.44 5.35 -19.10
CA LYS A 215 -7.03 5.35 -19.51
C LYS A 215 -6.15 4.91 -18.36
N THR A 216 -5.18 4.05 -18.64
CA THR A 216 -4.14 3.68 -17.66
C THR A 216 -3.36 4.91 -17.20
N ASP A 217 -3.10 5.86 -18.11
CA ASP A 217 -2.47 7.16 -17.80
C ASP A 217 -3.23 7.96 -16.74
N THR A 218 -4.57 7.88 -16.70
CA THR A 218 -5.37 8.53 -15.64
C THR A 218 -5.00 7.96 -14.27
N LEU A 219 -4.82 6.64 -14.16
CA LEU A 219 -4.40 6.00 -12.91
C LEU A 219 -2.96 6.34 -12.54
N VAL A 220 -2.06 6.40 -13.51
CA VAL A 220 -0.65 6.79 -13.32
C VAL A 220 -0.53 8.27 -12.90
N GLU A 221 -1.38 9.13 -13.43
CA GLU A 221 -1.46 10.52 -12.99
C GLU A 221 -1.99 10.60 -11.56
N MET A 222 -3.12 9.95 -11.28
CA MET A 222 -3.76 9.95 -9.96
C MET A 222 -2.83 9.41 -8.87
N SER A 223 -2.03 8.38 -9.14
CA SER A 223 -1.12 7.79 -8.16
C SER A 223 -0.02 8.75 -7.71
N LYS A 224 0.30 9.78 -8.52
CA LYS A 224 1.28 10.82 -8.20
C LYS A 224 0.73 11.92 -7.28
N ASP A 225 -0.56 11.87 -6.93
CA ASP A 225 -1.23 12.87 -6.08
C ASP A 225 -1.02 14.33 -6.53
N PRO A 226 -1.35 14.66 -7.80
CA PRO A 226 -1.10 15.98 -8.33
C PRO A 226 -2.01 17.03 -7.68
N ASP A 227 -1.49 18.24 -7.59
CA ASP A 227 -2.28 19.41 -7.23
C ASP A 227 -3.15 19.84 -8.44
N GLU A 228 -4.32 20.41 -8.14
CA GLU A 228 -5.20 20.99 -9.14
C GLU A 228 -4.54 22.23 -9.76
N GLN A 229 -4.60 22.34 -11.08
CA GLN A 229 -4.07 23.48 -11.83
C GLN A 229 -5.21 24.29 -12.46
N ASP A 230 -5.05 25.60 -12.50
CA ASP A 230 -5.95 26.49 -13.22
C ASP A 230 -5.72 26.42 -14.74
N SER A 231 -6.54 27.15 -15.51
CA SER A 231 -6.42 27.19 -16.99
C SER A 231 -5.10 27.80 -17.50
N LYS A 232 -4.29 28.38 -16.63
CA LYS A 232 -2.96 28.93 -16.92
C LYS A 232 -1.83 28.03 -16.42
N GLY A 233 -2.15 26.87 -15.84
CA GLY A 233 -1.19 25.92 -15.29
C GLY A 233 -0.69 26.24 -13.88
N ASN A 234 -1.27 27.23 -13.18
CA ASN A 234 -0.87 27.55 -11.81
C ASN A 234 -1.59 26.65 -10.81
N VAL A 235 -0.88 26.26 -9.75
CA VAL A 235 -1.46 25.48 -8.65
C VAL A 235 -2.59 26.26 -7.97
N VAL A 236 -3.77 25.67 -7.94
CA VAL A 236 -4.92 26.18 -7.21
C VAL A 236 -4.69 25.99 -5.72
N ARG A 237 -4.91 27.03 -4.92
CA ARG A 237 -4.83 26.96 -3.46
C ARG A 237 -6.22 26.88 -2.86
N ASP A 238 -6.35 26.06 -1.82
CA ASP A 238 -7.57 25.97 -1.02
C ASP A 238 -7.77 27.28 -0.25
N PRO A 239 -8.89 28.01 -0.45
CA PRO A 239 -9.13 29.29 0.21
C PRO A 239 -9.25 29.19 1.73
N ALA A 240 -9.53 28.01 2.29
CA ALA A 240 -9.72 27.83 3.72
C ALA A 240 -8.38 27.78 4.50
N ASN A 241 -7.32 27.27 3.88
CA ASN A 241 -6.04 27.00 4.56
C ASN A 241 -4.80 27.49 3.78
N GLY A 242 -4.96 27.86 2.52
CA GLY A 242 -3.88 28.34 1.65
C GLY A 242 -2.97 27.24 1.09
N PHE A 243 -3.19 25.96 1.39
CA PHE A 243 -2.42 24.85 0.84
C PHE A 243 -2.78 24.55 -0.62
N PRO A 244 -1.88 23.92 -1.40
CA PRO A 244 -2.23 23.37 -2.71
C PRO A 244 -3.47 22.48 -2.61
N LYS A 245 -4.47 22.75 -3.45
CA LYS A 245 -5.68 21.94 -3.54
C LYS A 245 -5.37 20.69 -4.35
N LYS A 246 -5.69 19.51 -3.84
CA LYS A 246 -5.47 18.24 -4.56
C LYS A 246 -6.47 18.07 -5.70
N LYS A 247 -5.99 17.53 -6.83
CA LYS A 247 -6.82 17.24 -8.02
C LYS A 247 -7.78 16.08 -7.77
N TYR A 248 -7.38 15.11 -6.95
CA TYR A 248 -8.15 13.91 -6.64
C TYR A 248 -8.37 13.78 -5.14
N SER A 249 -9.41 13.04 -4.75
CA SER A 249 -9.59 12.68 -3.34
C SER A 249 -8.51 11.69 -2.90
N GLU A 250 -8.17 11.71 -1.62
CA GLU A 250 -7.17 10.81 -1.04
C GLU A 250 -7.49 9.33 -1.29
N GLN A 251 -8.77 8.95 -1.18
CA GLN A 251 -9.21 7.57 -1.48
C GLN A 251 -8.89 7.15 -2.92
N LEU A 252 -9.10 8.05 -3.89
CA LEU A 252 -8.80 7.78 -5.29
C LEU A 252 -7.29 7.69 -5.55
N VAL A 253 -6.50 8.51 -4.87
CA VAL A 253 -5.04 8.46 -4.92
C VAL A 253 -4.54 7.12 -4.40
N TYR A 254 -4.98 6.67 -3.22
CA TYR A 254 -4.54 5.38 -2.67
C TYR A 254 -4.99 4.19 -3.51
N LEU A 255 -6.20 4.23 -4.06
CA LEU A 255 -6.68 3.21 -4.98
C LEU A 255 -5.78 3.14 -6.23
N ALA A 256 -5.48 4.28 -6.84
CA ALA A 256 -4.62 4.35 -8.02
C ALA A 256 -3.19 3.89 -7.72
N LYS A 257 -2.59 4.33 -6.59
CA LYS A 257 -1.29 3.84 -6.11
C LYS A 257 -1.28 2.33 -5.98
N ASN A 258 -2.30 1.73 -5.37
CA ASN A 258 -2.38 0.29 -5.23
C ASN A 258 -2.56 -0.45 -6.57
N ILE A 259 -3.20 0.14 -7.57
CA ILE A 259 -3.28 -0.47 -8.91
C ILE A 259 -1.92 -0.39 -9.62
N VAL A 260 -1.27 0.78 -9.56
CA VAL A 260 -0.05 1.08 -10.32
C VAL A 260 1.21 0.45 -9.70
N GLU A 261 1.35 0.50 -8.39
CA GLU A 261 2.60 0.14 -7.69
C GLU A 261 2.63 -1.33 -7.24
N ARG A 262 1.50 -2.04 -7.29
CA ARG A 262 1.50 -3.47 -6.98
C ARG A 262 2.12 -4.24 -8.14
N PRO A 263 3.10 -5.13 -7.87
CA PRO A 263 3.80 -5.87 -8.92
C PRO A 263 2.81 -6.56 -9.89
N GLY A 264 2.84 -6.14 -11.15
CA GLY A 264 2.06 -6.73 -12.24
C GLY A 264 0.54 -6.52 -12.19
N LEU A 265 0.00 -5.74 -11.22
CA LEU A 265 -1.45 -5.60 -11.11
C LEU A 265 -2.03 -4.82 -12.28
N LEU A 266 -1.56 -3.59 -12.55
CA LEU A 266 -2.00 -2.79 -13.68
C LEU A 266 -1.84 -3.55 -15.02
N ASP A 267 -0.68 -4.16 -15.24
CA ASP A 267 -0.42 -4.97 -16.43
C ASP A 267 -1.43 -6.12 -16.57
N SER A 268 -1.76 -6.79 -15.46
CA SER A 268 -2.72 -7.90 -15.49
C SER A 268 -4.14 -7.45 -15.87
N LEU A 269 -4.53 -6.21 -15.54
CA LEU A 269 -5.82 -5.62 -15.90
C LEU A 269 -5.94 -5.28 -17.39
N ASP A 270 -4.80 -5.21 -18.09
CA ASP A 270 -4.75 -5.00 -19.55
C ASP A 270 -4.23 -6.25 -20.31
N SER A 271 -4.01 -7.34 -19.59
CA SER A 271 -3.48 -8.60 -20.14
C SER A 271 -4.58 -9.54 -20.64
N TYR A 272 -4.16 -10.72 -21.13
CA TYR A 272 -5.05 -11.85 -21.44
C TYR A 272 -5.92 -12.28 -20.25
N LYS A 273 -5.47 -12.09 -18.99
CA LYS A 273 -6.29 -12.40 -17.80
C LYS A 273 -7.57 -11.58 -17.76
N ALA A 274 -7.53 -10.31 -18.17
CA ALA A 274 -8.69 -9.42 -18.23
C ALA A 274 -9.40 -9.48 -19.58
N ASN A 275 -8.64 -9.48 -20.68
CA ASN A 275 -9.18 -9.30 -22.01
C ASN A 275 -9.56 -10.62 -22.72
N GLY A 276 -9.12 -11.78 -22.21
CA GLY A 276 -9.31 -13.08 -22.83
C GLY A 276 -8.37 -13.32 -24.03
N TYR A 277 -8.31 -14.56 -24.50
CA TYR A 277 -7.60 -14.93 -25.72
C TYR A 277 -8.52 -14.68 -26.92
N GLU A 278 -8.27 -13.64 -27.71
CA GLU A 278 -8.84 -13.60 -29.05
C GLU A 278 -8.13 -14.64 -29.93
N LEU A 279 -8.90 -15.49 -30.61
CA LEU A 279 -8.40 -16.42 -31.64
C LEU A 279 -7.65 -15.71 -32.79
N THR A 280 -7.81 -14.39 -32.91
CA THR A 280 -7.17 -13.52 -33.90
C THR A 280 -6.38 -12.38 -33.25
N GLY A 281 -5.49 -12.69 -32.31
CA GLY A 281 -4.22 -11.97 -32.14
C GLY A 281 -4.25 -10.47 -31.81
N SER A 282 -5.33 -9.88 -31.31
CA SER A 282 -5.24 -8.52 -30.79
C SER A 282 -4.41 -8.52 -29.50
N ARG A 283 -3.27 -7.80 -29.53
CA ARG A 283 -2.55 -7.41 -28.32
C ARG A 283 -3.42 -6.40 -27.59
N ASN A 284 -4.23 -6.89 -26.67
CA ASN A 284 -5.20 -6.09 -25.90
C ASN A 284 -4.57 -5.11 -24.89
N ASN A 285 -3.30 -4.73 -25.08
CA ASN A 285 -2.63 -3.67 -24.31
C ASN A 285 -2.70 -2.37 -25.12
N ASP A 286 -3.85 -1.73 -25.07
CA ASP A 286 -4.15 -0.48 -25.78
C ASP A 286 -4.11 0.74 -24.85
N GLY A 287 -3.75 0.55 -23.58
CA GLY A 287 -3.74 1.61 -22.56
C GLY A 287 -5.14 1.94 -22.03
N TRP A 288 -6.14 1.10 -22.33
CA TRP A 288 -7.52 1.31 -21.93
C TRP A 288 -8.07 0.14 -21.14
N LEU A 289 -8.34 0.41 -19.86
CA LEU A 289 -9.06 -0.51 -19.00
C LEU A 289 -10.55 -0.45 -19.34
N LYS A 290 -11.14 -1.61 -19.60
CA LYS A 290 -12.52 -1.75 -20.08
C LYS A 290 -13.35 -2.40 -18.99
N ASN A 291 -14.54 -1.86 -18.70
CA ASN A 291 -15.35 -2.33 -17.57
C ASN A 291 -15.63 -3.84 -17.60
N TYR A 292 -15.95 -4.38 -18.77
CA TYR A 292 -16.19 -5.82 -18.96
C TYR A 292 -14.91 -6.67 -18.80
N SER A 293 -13.74 -6.13 -19.12
CA SER A 293 -12.46 -6.80 -18.92
C SER A 293 -12.10 -6.86 -17.43
N ILE A 294 -12.44 -5.83 -16.67
CA ILE A 294 -12.30 -5.83 -15.20
C ILE A 294 -13.21 -6.88 -14.55
N ASP A 295 -14.46 -6.97 -15.01
CA ASP A 295 -15.42 -7.98 -14.55
C ASP A 295 -14.87 -9.40 -14.85
N ARG A 296 -14.34 -9.63 -16.06
CA ARG A 296 -13.69 -10.89 -16.43
C ARG A 296 -12.43 -11.19 -15.61
N TRP A 297 -11.59 -10.19 -15.35
CA TRP A 297 -10.39 -10.36 -14.52
C TRP A 297 -10.78 -10.87 -13.13
N LEU A 298 -11.83 -10.31 -12.51
CA LEU A 298 -12.33 -10.74 -11.20
C LEU A 298 -12.85 -12.19 -11.23
N GLU A 299 -13.57 -12.57 -12.28
CA GLU A 299 -14.01 -13.95 -12.48
C GLU A 299 -12.84 -14.93 -12.63
N ASN A 300 -11.82 -14.56 -13.40
CA ASN A 300 -10.65 -15.40 -13.62
C ASN A 300 -9.79 -15.53 -12.36
N ASP A 301 -9.58 -14.43 -11.63
CA ASP A 301 -8.86 -14.45 -10.35
C ASP A 301 -9.56 -15.37 -9.32
N LYS A 302 -10.90 -15.34 -9.29
CA LYS A 302 -11.70 -16.23 -8.44
C LYS A 302 -11.49 -17.71 -8.83
N LYS A 303 -11.55 -18.03 -10.13
CA LYS A 303 -11.34 -19.40 -10.66
C LYS A 303 -9.93 -19.92 -10.37
N GLU A 304 -8.90 -19.10 -10.60
CA GLU A 304 -7.48 -19.45 -10.35
C GLU A 304 -7.23 -19.79 -8.88
N LYS A 305 -7.94 -19.13 -7.96
CA LYS A 305 -7.82 -19.34 -6.51
C LYS A 305 -8.75 -20.43 -5.96
N GLY A 306 -9.60 -21.03 -6.79
CA GLY A 306 -10.52 -22.11 -6.38
C GLY A 306 -11.68 -21.64 -5.49
N ASN A 307 -12.10 -20.38 -5.62
CA ASN A 307 -13.18 -19.76 -4.85
C ASN A 307 -14.53 -19.69 -5.59
#